data_AF-A0A828RK35-F1
#
_entry.id   AF-A0A828RK35-F1
#
_cell.length_a   1.000
_cell.length_b   1.000
_cell.length_c   1.000
_cell.angle_alpha   90.00
_cell.angle_beta   90.00
_cell.angle_gamma   90.00
#
_symmetry.space_group_name_H-M   'P 1'
#
loop_
_entity.id
_entity.type
_entity.pdbx_description
1 polymer ?
#
loop_
_entity_poly.entity_id
_entity_poly.type
_entity_poly.pdbx_seq_one_letter_code
_entity_poly.pdbx_strand_id
1 'polypeptide(L)' 'MNEFYKQRLKRMQKVLARNLYNVNLILSDGAYDYDIARAMTYLLDDLDNQSDFKQDAKEVEAEAYRLADEEGLVHE' A
#
# COMPACT_ATOMS: atom_id res chain seq x y z
N MET A 1 9.66 -17.46 1.36
CA MET A 1 9.62 -15.98 1.49
C MET A 1 10.27 -15.56 2.79
N ASN A 2 11.36 -14.79 2.70
CA ASN A 2 12.12 -14.28 3.85
C ASN A 2 11.22 -13.45 4.79
N GLU A 3 11.43 -13.58 6.10
CA GLU A 3 10.68 -12.85 7.14
C GLU A 3 10.77 -11.33 6.96
N PHE A 4 11.89 -10.84 6.43
CA PHE A 4 12.08 -9.44 6.03
C PHE A 4 10.97 -8.94 5.10
N TYR A 5 10.69 -9.66 4.00
CA TYR A 5 9.66 -9.27 3.02
C TYR A 5 8.25 -9.45 3.55
N LYS A 6 8.00 -10.44 4.41
CA LYS A 6 6.70 -10.58 5.08
C LYS A 6 6.37 -9.34 5.92
N GLN A 7 7.36 -8.76 6.61
CA GLN A 7 7.16 -7.55 7.41
C GLN A 7 6.90 -6.33 6.52
N ARG A 8 7.62 -6.18 5.39
CA ARG A 8 7.34 -5.13 4.39
C ARG A 8 5.92 -5.26 3.83
N LEU A 9 5.52 -6.45 3.41
CA LEU A 9 4.16 -6.72 2.91
C LEU A 9 3.07 -6.39 3.94
N LYS A 10 3.29 -6.71 5.23
CA LYS A 10 2.37 -6.33 6.31
C LYS A 10 2.24 -4.82 6.48
N ARG A 11 3.34 -4.07 6.34
CA ARG A 11 3.28 -2.59 6.39
C ARG A 11 2.53 -2.03 5.19
N MET A 12 2.83 -2.51 3.98
CA MET A 12 2.11 -2.13 2.77
C MET A 12 0.60 -2.43 2.89
N GLN A 13 0.25 -3.62 3.38
CA GLN A 13 -1.14 -4.01 3.62
C GLN A 13 -1.88 -3.02 4.53
N LYS A 14 -1.25 -2.58 5.62
CA LYS A 14 -1.86 -1.62 6.55
C LYS A 14 -2.15 -0.28 5.89
N VAL A 15 -1.18 0.24 5.11
CA VAL A 15 -1.34 1.51 4.39
C VAL A 15 -2.46 1.39 3.35
N LEU A 16 -2.44 0.34 2.54
CA LEU A 16 -3.47 0.09 1.52
C LEU A 16 -4.87 -0.09 2.12
N ALA A 17 -4.98 -0.85 3.22
CA ALA A 17 -6.26 -1.07 3.89
C ALA A 17 -6.85 0.24 4.44
N ARG A 18 -6.03 1.10 5.05
CA ARG A 18 -6.47 2.42 5.53
C ARG A 18 -6.91 3.33 4.38
N ASN A 19 -6.13 3.39 3.30
CA ASN A 19 -6.47 4.21 2.14
C ASN A 19 -7.77 3.74 1.48
N LEU A 20 -7.94 2.43 1.29
CA LEU A 20 -9.15 1.86 0.73
C LEU A 20 -10.37 2.16 1.62
N TYR A 21 -10.24 2.04 2.94
CA TYR A 21 -11.30 2.40 3.87
C TYR A 21 -11.72 3.87 3.74
N ASN A 22 -10.76 4.79 3.71
CA ASN A 22 -11.05 6.22 3.59
C ASN A 22 -11.72 6.56 2.25
N VAL A 23 -11.27 5.97 1.15
CA VAL A 23 -11.93 6.13 -0.18
C VAL A 23 -13.36 5.62 -0.15
N ASN A 24 -13.59 4.42 0.41
CA ASN A 24 -14.93 3.86 0.51
C ASN A 24 -15.87 4.71 1.38
N LEU A 25 -15.34 5.33 2.44
CA LEU A 25 -16.11 6.23 3.29
C LEU A 25 -16.51 7.50 2.52
N ILE A 26 -15.59 8.08 1.75
CA ILE A 26 -15.86 9.27 0.91
C ILE A 26 -16.93 8.98 -0.15
N LEU A 27 -16.90 7.78 -0.72
CA LEU A 27 -17.84 7.35 -1.76
C LEU A 27 -19.19 6.86 -1.21
N SER A 28 -19.38 6.84 0.11
CA SER A 28 -20.60 6.32 0.74
C SER A 28 -21.72 7.36 0.71
N ASP A 29 -22.87 6.99 0.14
CA ASP A 29 -24.07 7.86 0.01
C ASP A 29 -24.66 8.36 1.35
N GLY A 30 -24.18 7.85 2.49
CA GLY A 30 -24.64 8.23 3.83
C GLY A 30 -23.55 8.78 4.77
N ALA A 31 -22.35 9.08 4.26
CA ALA A 31 -21.29 9.62 5.09
C ALA A 31 -21.56 11.09 5.46
N TYR A 32 -21.29 11.46 6.72
CA TYR A 32 -21.38 12.85 7.15
C TYR A 32 -20.23 13.67 6.58
N ASP A 33 -20.48 14.93 6.19
CA ASP A 33 -19.48 15.85 5.62
C ASP A 33 -18.18 15.92 6.44
N TYR A 34 -18.30 15.88 7.76
CA TYR A 34 -17.15 15.90 8.66
C TYR A 34 -16.28 14.63 8.57
N ASP A 35 -16.91 13.45 8.43
CA ASP A 35 -16.18 12.20 8.27
C ASP A 35 -15.51 12.12 6.89
N ILE A 36 -16.17 12.64 5.86
CA ILE A 36 -15.61 12.79 4.51
C ILE A 36 -14.38 13.70 4.55
N ALA A 37 -14.50 14.89 5.15
CA ALA A 37 -13.40 15.85 5.26
C ALA A 37 -12.19 15.25 6.01
N ARG A 38 -12.45 14.53 7.12
CA ARG A 38 -11.39 13.83 7.86
C ARG A 38 -10.72 12.74 7.02
N ALA A 39 -11.50 11.94 6.30
CA ALA A 39 -10.95 10.89 5.44
C ALA A 39 -10.10 11.46 4.29
N MET A 40 -10.51 12.58 3.71
CA MET A 40 -9.73 13.31 2.71
C MET A 40 -8.40 13.81 3.28
N THR A 41 -8.40 14.39 4.49
CA THR A 41 -7.16 14.81 5.17
C THR A 41 -6.21 13.65 5.38
N TYR A 42 -6.69 12.50 5.88
CA TYR A 42 -5.82 11.34 6.07
C TYR A 42 -5.24 10.79 4.78
N LEU A 43 -5.99 10.82 3.66
CA LEU A 43 -5.47 10.43 2.36
C LEU A 43 -4.36 11.38 1.88
N LEU A 44 -4.53 12.69 2.09
CA LEU A 44 -3.52 13.69 1.72
C LEU A 44 -2.25 13.55 2.56
N ASP A 45 -2.38 13.40 3.88
CA ASP A 45 -1.26 13.18 4.79
C ASP A 45 -0.49 11.89 4.43
N ASP A 46 -1.22 10.83 4.08
CA ASP A 46 -0.60 9.58 3.64
C ASP A 46 0.12 9.72 2.32
N LEU A 47 -0.45 10.44 1.34
CA LEU A 47 0.18 10.70 0.04
C LEU A 47 1.47 11.50 0.17
N ASP A 48 1.52 12.45 1.10
CA ASP A 48 2.71 13.26 1.38
C ASP A 48 3.80 12.42 2.08
N ASN A 49 3.40 11.50 2.96
CA ASN A 49 4.32 10.69 3.80
C ASN A 49 4.61 9.27 3.27
N GLN A 50 4.50 9.02 1.95
CA GLN A 50 4.71 7.67 1.37
C GLN A 50 6.17 7.20 1.28
N SER A 51 7.13 7.78 2.01
CA SER A 51 8.55 7.37 1.91
C SER A 51 8.73 5.87 2.14
N ASP A 52 8.14 5.37 3.23
CA ASP A 52 8.30 3.99 3.67
C ASP A 52 7.53 3.03 2.77
N PHE A 53 6.33 3.41 2.32
CA PHE A 53 5.53 2.62 1.39
C PHE A 53 6.23 2.48 0.02
N LYS A 54 6.79 3.57 -0.51
CA LYS A 54 7.55 3.55 -1.77
C LYS A 54 8.80 2.68 -1.67
N GLN A 55 9.50 2.76 -0.54
CA GLN A 55 10.67 1.90 -0.31
C GLN A 55 10.26 0.43 -0.17
N ASP A 56 9.22 0.12 0.61
CA ASP A 56 8.70 -1.24 0.77
C ASP A 56 8.25 -1.83 -0.58
N ALA A 57 7.59 -1.04 -1.43
CA ALA A 57 7.16 -1.47 -2.75
C ALA A 57 8.35 -1.85 -3.66
N LYS A 58 9.39 -1.01 -3.72
CA LYS A 58 10.60 -1.28 -4.51
C LYS A 58 11.30 -2.57 -4.08
N GLU A 59 11.36 -2.81 -2.79
CA GLU A 59 12.05 -3.97 -2.21
C GLU A 59 11.27 -5.26 -2.45
N VAL A 60 9.95 -5.20 -2.35
CA VAL A 60 9.06 -6.32 -2.70
C VAL A 60 9.10 -6.61 -4.20
N GLU A 61 9.14 -5.57 -5.05
CA GLU A 61 9.29 -5.71 -6.49
C GLU A 61 10.63 -6.38 -6.87
N ALA A 62 11.75 -5.92 -6.29
CA ALA A 62 13.05 -6.53 -6.53
C ALA A 62 13.10 -8.01 -6.13
N GLU A 63 12.47 -8.38 -5.01
CA GLU A 63 12.35 -9.77 -4.59
C GLU A 63 11.50 -10.60 -5.54
N ALA A 64 10.40 -10.03 -6.06
CA ALA A 64 9.55 -10.70 -7.02
C ALA A 64 10.33 -11.03 -8.31
N TYR A 65 11.13 -10.09 -8.81
CA TYR A 65 12.02 -10.32 -9.95
C TYR A 65 13.08 -11.39 -9.64
N ARG A 66 13.75 -11.31 -8.49
CA ARG A 66 14.74 -12.32 -8.07
C ARG A 66 14.14 -13.73 -8.04
N LEU A 67 12.94 -13.88 -7.48
CA LEU A 67 12.23 -15.16 -7.45
C LEU A 67 11.84 -15.64 -8.84
N ALA A 68 11.41 -14.72 -9.71
CA ALA A 68 11.07 -15.07 -11.09
C ALA A 68 12.31 -15.51 -11.89
N ASP A 69 13.46 -14.87 -11.69
CA ASP A 69 14.75 -15.29 -12.29
C ASP A 69 15.18 -16.68 -11.79
N GLU A 70 15.06 -16.94 -10.48
CA GLU A 70 15.40 -18.24 -9.87
C GLU A 70 14.54 -19.39 -10.40
N GLU A 71 13.26 -19.12 -10.67
CA GLU A 71 12.31 -20.09 -11.20
C GLU A 71 12.35 -20.17 -12.74
N GLY A 72 13.21 -19.40 -13.41
CA GLY A 72 13.28 -19.33 -14.87
C GLY A 72 12.00 -18.79 -15.52
N LEU A 73 11.21 -18.01 -14.79
CA LEU A 73 9.97 -17.39 -15.26
C LEU A 73 10.21 -16.06 -15.97
N VAL A 74 11.39 -15.46 -15.81
CA VAL A 74 11.85 -14.33 -16.61
C VAL A 74 12.62 -14.89 -17.81
N HIS A 75 11.93 -15.00 -18.93
CA HIS A 75 12.52 -15.24 -20.24
C HIS A 75 12.21 -14.03 -21.12
N GLU A 76 13.23 -13.50 -21.78
CA GLU A 76 13.12 -12.47 -22.82
C GLU A 76 12.15 -12.88 -23.94
#